data_AF-A0A8T0QIY0-F1
#
_entry.id   AF-A0A8T0QIY0-F1
#
_cell.length_a   1.000
_cell.length_b   1.000
_cell.length_c   1.000
_cell.angle_alpha   90.00
_cell.angle_beta   90.00
_cell.angle_gamma   90.00
#
_symmetry.space_group_name_H-M   'P 1'
#
loop_
_entity.id
_entity.type
_entity.pdbx_description
1 polymer ?
#
loop_
_entity_poly.entity_id
_entity_poly.type
_entity_poly.pdbx_seq_one_letter_code
_entity_poly.pdbx_strand_id
1 'polypeptide(L)'
;MEPQDDGPLRLQEPAAAGCGGVIGKSCVASPCRWLRRLSRKLHWSFVLAVVAVYGACQGVGNAVGGVAAGYYWKDVQRVQPSAAQFYQGVTDAPWVVKPLWGLLTDVVPVAGYRRRPYFVLAGVVGVSSMLMLSLHRGLGIMPALLALTAQSAGAAIADVTVDALVAQNSITHPPLASDMQSLCGFSSSLGALVGFSISGLLVHSMGSQGALGLLSIPSILVLLAGILLKENHVAEFDYKQVHKKFYKAIRSMGTTLKCPEVWRPCVYMFVSHNLSLDIQGGMFYWYTDHVVGPGFSEGFIGLIFAIGSFGSLLGVLLYQSALKDYSFRSILLWGQVLSSLAGMLDLVLVTRLVPLTLLFLVPQSDQNSTLLPAEMLECDTTEAVRAGSVEFSVLVQEDSGCISPNMVAEDGRTKMLDAEIDDVESIPLVSKSQTIDS
;
A
#
# COMPACT_ATOMS: atom_id res chain seq x y z
N MET A 1 -6.73 80.94 23.15
CA MET A 1 -5.93 79.70 23.05
C MET A 1 -6.77 78.73 22.26
N GLU A 2 -6.39 78.57 21.00
CA GLU A 2 -7.10 77.81 19.98
C GLU A 2 -7.10 76.29 20.24
N PRO A 3 -8.08 75.55 19.68
CA PRO A 3 -8.09 74.10 19.70
C PRO A 3 -7.20 73.55 18.59
N GLN A 4 -6.39 72.53 18.88
CA GLN A 4 -5.53 71.88 17.90
C GLN A 4 -6.20 70.59 17.40
N ASP A 5 -6.39 70.57 16.09
CA ASP A 5 -7.13 69.61 15.27
C ASP A 5 -6.29 68.33 15.02
N ASP A 6 -6.79 67.17 15.45
CA ASP A 6 -6.16 65.87 15.22
C ASP A 6 -6.55 65.32 13.84
N GLY A 7 -5.66 65.52 12.86
CA GLY A 7 -5.75 64.89 11.53
C GLY A 7 -5.24 63.43 11.53
N PRO A 8 -5.74 62.57 10.62
CA PRO A 8 -5.48 61.14 10.66
C PRO A 8 -4.06 60.74 10.22
N LEU A 9 -3.45 59.81 10.96
CA LEU A 9 -2.20 59.12 10.68
C LEU A 9 -2.16 58.56 9.24
N ARG A 10 -1.34 59.19 8.38
CA ARG A 10 -0.93 58.60 7.10
C ARG A 10 0.00 57.42 7.34
N LEU A 11 -0.36 56.27 6.76
CA LEU A 11 0.50 55.11 6.56
C LEU A 11 1.75 55.52 5.77
N GLN A 12 2.92 55.22 6.34
CA GLN A 12 4.22 55.47 5.74
C GLN A 12 4.59 54.30 4.82
N GLU A 13 4.59 54.55 3.51
CA GLU A 13 5.20 53.66 2.51
C GLU A 13 6.73 53.62 2.72
N PRO A 14 7.38 52.44 2.79
CA PRO A 14 8.83 52.38 2.73
C PRO A 14 9.29 52.50 1.27
N ALA A 15 10.28 53.40 1.11
CA ALA A 15 10.91 53.80 -0.12
C ALA A 15 11.43 52.63 -0.98
N ALA A 16 11.21 52.77 -2.29
CA ALA A 16 11.81 51.97 -3.34
C ALA A 16 13.34 51.99 -3.24
N ALA A 17 13.94 50.83 -2.94
CA ALA A 17 15.36 50.59 -3.06
C ALA A 17 15.60 49.34 -3.91
N GLY A 18 16.04 49.56 -5.15
CA GLY A 18 16.89 48.65 -5.91
C GLY A 18 16.31 47.27 -6.26
N CYS A 19 15.29 47.22 -7.12
CA CYS A 19 14.92 45.98 -7.82
C CYS A 19 15.92 45.74 -8.98
N GLY A 20 17.09 45.21 -8.63
CA GLY A 20 18.16 44.86 -9.56
C GLY A 20 18.58 43.40 -9.38
N GLY A 21 17.98 42.51 -10.16
CA GLY A 21 18.59 41.25 -10.60
C GLY A 21 18.96 40.21 -9.54
N VAL A 22 17.98 39.47 -9.01
CA VAL A 22 18.19 38.06 -8.57
C VAL A 22 16.95 37.22 -8.94
N ILE A 23 16.52 37.27 -10.20
CA ILE A 23 15.62 36.28 -10.80
C ILE A 23 16.50 35.38 -11.65
N GLY A 24 17.12 34.38 -11.02
CA GLY A 24 17.97 33.42 -11.70
C GLY A 24 18.94 32.77 -10.73
N LYS A 25 18.87 31.43 -10.61
CA LYS A 25 19.74 30.54 -9.81
C LYS A 25 19.27 30.16 -8.39
N SER A 26 17.99 29.83 -8.18
CA SER A 26 17.58 29.07 -6.97
C SER A 26 16.74 27.80 -7.22
N CYS A 27 16.58 27.35 -8.47
CA CYS A 27 15.72 26.18 -8.75
C CYS A 27 16.31 24.80 -8.39
N VAL A 28 17.61 24.68 -8.05
CA VAL A 28 18.15 23.38 -7.58
C VAL A 28 19.21 23.62 -6.50
N ALA A 29 18.77 23.96 -5.28
CA ALA A 29 19.59 23.64 -4.12
C ALA A 29 19.70 22.11 -4.04
N SER A 30 20.82 21.54 -4.49
CA SER A 30 21.14 20.09 -4.46
C SER A 30 20.41 19.35 -3.32
N PRO A 31 19.69 18.24 -3.58
CA PRO A 31 18.91 17.50 -2.58
C PRO A 31 19.68 17.24 -1.27
N CYS A 32 20.99 17.00 -1.37
CA CYS A 32 21.89 16.84 -0.22
C CYS A 32 21.98 18.10 0.66
N ARG A 33 21.99 19.30 0.07
CA ARG A 33 21.99 20.57 0.82
C ARG A 33 20.66 20.81 1.52
N TRP A 34 19.54 20.46 0.87
CA TRP A 34 18.21 20.52 1.46
C TRP A 34 18.08 19.55 2.65
N LEU A 35 18.47 18.28 2.47
CA LEU A 35 18.46 17.29 3.54
C LEU A 35 19.39 17.69 4.71
N ARG A 36 20.59 18.23 4.41
CA ARG A 36 21.52 18.73 5.42
C ARG A 36 20.97 19.95 6.17
N ARG A 37 20.14 20.78 5.52
CA ARG A 37 19.45 21.90 6.18
C ARG A 37 18.37 21.37 7.12
N LEU A 38 17.59 20.39 6.67
CA LEU A 38 16.49 19.78 7.43
C LEU A 38 17.01 19.05 8.67
N SER A 39 18.06 18.24 8.52
CA SER A 39 18.72 17.51 9.62
C SER A 39 19.28 18.46 10.70
N ARG A 40 19.84 19.61 10.30
CA ARG A 40 20.32 20.62 11.25
C ARG A 40 19.20 21.30 12.05
N LYS A 41 18.02 21.50 11.44
CA LYS A 41 16.90 22.19 12.10
C LYS A 41 16.01 21.26 12.93
N LEU A 42 15.83 20.00 12.53
CA LEU A 42 14.89 19.05 13.16
C LEU A 42 15.57 17.93 13.96
N HIS A 43 16.89 17.97 14.09
CA HIS A 43 17.75 16.92 14.64
C HIS A 43 17.88 15.70 13.71
N TRP A 44 19.09 15.13 13.63
CA TRP A 44 19.40 14.01 12.74
C TRP A 44 18.61 12.74 13.07
N SER A 45 18.28 12.53 14.35
CA SER A 45 17.52 11.36 14.80
C SER A 45 16.09 11.32 14.27
N PHE A 46 15.47 12.50 14.06
CA PHE A 46 14.15 12.58 13.42
C PHE A 46 14.22 12.19 11.95
N VAL A 47 15.22 12.72 11.22
CA VAL A 47 15.44 12.37 9.81
C VAL A 47 15.72 10.88 9.66
N LEU A 48 16.50 10.29 10.58
CA LEU A 48 16.74 8.85 10.62
C LEU A 48 15.43 8.07 10.80
N ALA A 49 14.55 8.49 11.71
CA ALA A 49 13.25 7.84 11.91
C ALA A 49 12.36 7.91 10.66
N VAL A 50 12.30 9.07 9.99
CA VAL A 50 11.58 9.23 8.73
C VAL A 50 12.13 8.30 7.65
N VAL A 51 13.46 8.22 7.50
CA VAL A 51 14.11 7.35 6.50
C VAL A 51 13.93 5.87 6.83
N ALA A 52 14.01 5.47 8.10
CA ALA A 52 13.81 4.09 8.52
C ALA A 52 12.36 3.63 8.27
N VAL A 53 11.37 4.48 8.57
CA VAL A 53 9.96 4.11 8.42
C VAL A 53 9.50 4.26 6.98
N TYR A 54 9.58 5.45 6.38
CA TYR A 54 9.09 5.64 5.02
C TYR A 54 10.02 5.02 3.97
N GLY A 55 11.33 5.15 4.13
CA GLY A 55 12.28 4.60 3.15
C GLY A 55 12.43 3.10 3.27
N ALA A 56 12.87 2.60 4.43
CA ALA A 56 13.14 1.18 4.57
C ALA A 56 11.85 0.36 4.77
N CYS A 57 11.03 0.69 5.76
CA CYS A 57 9.86 -0.13 6.08
C CYS A 57 8.73 -0.01 5.04
N GLN A 58 8.32 1.20 4.66
CA GLN A 58 7.29 1.38 3.62
C GLN A 58 7.85 1.19 2.21
N GLY A 59 8.88 1.93 1.83
CA GLY A 59 9.43 1.88 0.48
C GLY A 59 9.99 0.49 0.13
N VAL A 60 11.12 0.12 0.75
CA VAL A 60 11.75 -1.18 0.47
C VAL A 60 10.85 -2.34 0.93
N GLY A 61 10.23 -2.22 2.11
CA GLY A 61 9.41 -3.29 2.68
C GLY A 61 8.14 -3.59 1.90
N ASN A 62 7.38 -2.59 1.43
CA ASN A 62 6.21 -2.86 0.59
C ASN A 62 6.64 -3.34 -0.81
N ALA A 63 7.74 -2.83 -1.35
CA ALA A 63 8.21 -3.23 -2.68
C ALA A 63 8.66 -4.70 -2.70
N VAL A 64 9.59 -5.08 -1.83
CA VAL A 64 10.07 -6.46 -1.73
C VAL A 64 8.97 -7.37 -1.17
N GLY A 65 8.24 -6.92 -0.15
CA GLY A 65 7.17 -7.67 0.48
C GLY A 65 5.98 -7.92 -0.43
N GLY A 66 5.56 -6.95 -1.25
CA GLY A 66 4.46 -7.12 -2.19
C GLY A 66 4.78 -8.18 -3.25
N VAL A 67 5.97 -8.10 -3.86
CA VAL A 67 6.41 -9.09 -4.86
C VAL A 67 6.60 -10.46 -4.22
N ALA A 68 7.32 -10.54 -3.11
CA ALA A 68 7.63 -11.81 -2.45
C ALA A 68 6.38 -12.47 -1.85
N ALA A 69 5.45 -11.71 -1.26
CA ALA A 69 4.18 -12.23 -0.76
C ALA A 69 3.28 -12.71 -1.90
N GLY A 70 3.26 -12.01 -3.04
CA GLY A 70 2.55 -12.46 -4.24
C GLY A 70 3.00 -13.85 -4.69
N TYR A 71 4.31 -14.06 -4.85
CA TYR A 71 4.89 -15.37 -5.18
C TYR A 71 4.75 -16.39 -4.05
N TYR A 72 4.78 -15.96 -2.78
CA TYR A 72 4.55 -16.87 -1.65
C TYR A 72 3.14 -17.46 -1.67
N TRP A 73 2.11 -16.62 -1.84
CA TRP A 73 0.72 -17.08 -1.90
C TRP A 73 0.45 -17.92 -3.16
N LYS A 74 1.03 -17.52 -4.29
CA LYS A 74 0.85 -18.20 -5.58
C LYS A 74 1.61 -19.54 -5.65
N ASP A 75 2.91 -19.55 -5.38
CA ASP A 75 3.77 -20.70 -5.72
C ASP A 75 4.02 -21.63 -4.54
N VAL A 76 4.09 -21.09 -3.33
CA VAL A 76 4.36 -21.88 -2.10
C VAL A 76 3.05 -22.41 -1.53
N GLN A 77 2.09 -21.52 -1.26
CA GLN A 77 0.80 -21.89 -0.67
C GLN A 77 -0.24 -22.34 -1.71
N ARG A 78 0.01 -22.09 -3.02
CA ARG A 78 -0.85 -22.51 -4.14
C ARG A 78 -2.30 -22.07 -3.99
N VAL A 79 -2.48 -20.85 -3.51
CA VAL A 79 -3.79 -20.27 -3.23
C VAL A 79 -4.37 -19.68 -4.51
N GLN A 80 -5.69 -19.76 -4.67
CA GLN A 80 -6.38 -19.05 -5.74
C GLN A 80 -6.31 -17.53 -5.52
N PRO A 81 -6.33 -16.72 -6.60
CA PRO A 81 -6.19 -15.26 -6.51
C PRO A 81 -7.23 -14.59 -5.60
N SER A 82 -8.48 -15.08 -5.60
CA SER A 82 -9.56 -14.56 -4.74
C SER A 82 -9.26 -14.74 -3.25
N ALA A 83 -8.76 -15.91 -2.86
CA ALA A 83 -8.38 -16.19 -1.48
C ALA A 83 -7.08 -15.43 -1.09
N ALA A 84 -6.13 -15.26 -2.01
CA ALA A 84 -4.96 -14.42 -1.78
C ALA A 84 -5.34 -12.94 -1.53
N GLN A 85 -6.29 -12.40 -2.28
CA GLN A 85 -6.84 -11.05 -2.03
C GLN A 85 -7.52 -10.94 -0.67
N PHE A 86 -8.28 -11.96 -0.27
CA PHE A 86 -8.87 -12.00 1.07
C PHE A 86 -7.80 -12.00 2.17
N TYR A 87 -6.74 -12.79 2.02
CA TYR A 87 -5.61 -12.82 2.96
C TYR A 87 -4.83 -11.51 3.00
N GLN A 88 -4.72 -10.81 1.87
CA GLN A 88 -4.16 -9.45 1.84
C GLN A 88 -5.01 -8.49 2.68
N GLY A 89 -6.35 -8.53 2.53
CA GLY A 89 -7.25 -7.72 3.37
C GLY A 89 -7.11 -7.98 4.87
N VAL A 90 -6.89 -9.24 5.28
CA VAL A 90 -6.57 -9.58 6.69
C VAL A 90 -5.22 -9.02 7.11
N THR A 91 -4.20 -9.12 6.24
CA THR A 91 -2.86 -8.58 6.48
C THR A 91 -2.88 -7.06 6.61
N ASP A 92 -3.81 -6.37 5.94
CA ASP A 92 -3.95 -4.91 5.96
C ASP A 92 -4.84 -4.40 7.10
N ALA A 93 -5.54 -5.27 7.82
CA ALA A 93 -6.40 -4.91 8.95
C ALA A 93 -5.74 -3.99 10.00
N PRO A 94 -4.44 -4.15 10.37
CA PRO A 94 -3.77 -3.25 11.30
C PRO A 94 -3.73 -1.78 10.85
N TRP A 95 -3.80 -1.51 9.55
CA TRP A 95 -3.81 -0.16 8.98
C TRP A 95 -5.16 0.53 9.17
N VAL A 96 -6.26 -0.23 9.23
CA VAL A 96 -7.60 0.31 9.49
C VAL A 96 -7.72 0.81 10.93
N VAL A 97 -7.08 0.11 11.88
CA VAL A 97 -7.08 0.47 13.30
C VAL A 97 -5.99 1.50 13.66
N LYS A 98 -5.39 2.18 12.68
CA LYS A 98 -4.43 3.29 12.88
C LYS A 98 -4.85 4.31 13.95
N PRO A 99 -6.11 4.79 14.02
CA PRO A 99 -6.52 5.72 15.07
C PRO A 99 -6.30 5.19 16.49
N LEU A 100 -6.43 3.87 16.70
CA LEU A 100 -6.18 3.23 17.98
C LEU A 100 -4.69 3.29 18.34
N TRP A 101 -3.80 2.99 17.39
CA TRP A 101 -2.36 3.10 17.58
C TRP A 101 -1.94 4.55 17.87
N GLY A 102 -2.56 5.52 17.18
CA GLY A 102 -2.30 6.95 17.41
C GLY A 102 -2.65 7.36 18.83
N LEU A 103 -3.85 6.97 19.27
CA LEU A 103 -4.31 7.23 20.62
C LEU A 103 -3.44 6.57 21.70
N LEU A 104 -3.00 5.32 21.48
CA LEU A 104 -2.08 4.63 22.38
C LEU A 104 -0.76 5.37 22.51
N THR A 105 -0.13 5.72 21.38
CA THR A 105 1.16 6.41 21.37
C THR A 105 1.06 7.79 22.03
N ASP A 106 -0.08 8.48 21.91
CA ASP A 106 -0.30 9.81 22.48
C ASP A 106 -0.58 9.80 23.99
N VAL A 107 -1.33 8.80 24.46
CA VAL A 107 -1.86 8.76 25.83
C VAL A 107 -0.95 7.99 26.77
N VAL A 108 -0.30 6.91 26.31
CA VAL A 108 0.39 5.95 27.17
C VAL A 108 1.91 6.06 26.97
N PRO A 109 2.65 6.78 27.83
CA PRO A 109 4.09 6.67 27.88
C PRO A 109 4.50 5.33 28.49
N VAL A 110 5.48 4.66 27.88
CA VAL A 110 6.07 3.42 28.38
C VAL A 110 7.50 3.73 28.82
N ALA A 111 7.85 3.38 30.05
CA ALA A 111 9.13 3.71 30.67
C ALA A 111 9.50 5.21 30.58
N GLY A 112 8.50 6.09 30.72
CA GLY A 112 8.67 7.55 30.67
C GLY A 112 8.87 8.14 29.26
N TYR A 113 8.83 7.33 28.21
CA TYR A 113 8.92 7.78 26.80
C TYR A 113 7.60 7.56 26.07
N ARG A 114 7.22 8.47 25.17
CA ARG A 114 5.96 8.40 24.40
C ARG A 114 6.12 7.78 23.02
N ARG A 115 7.25 7.96 22.33
CA ARG A 115 7.43 7.51 20.94
C ARG A 115 8.43 6.38 20.80
N ARG A 116 9.59 6.49 21.48
CA ARG A 116 10.65 5.45 21.49
C ARG A 116 10.15 4.01 21.68
N PRO A 117 9.35 3.69 22.72
CA PRO A 117 8.97 2.31 23.01
C PRO A 117 8.10 1.69 21.91
N TYR A 118 7.29 2.49 21.21
CA TYR A 118 6.45 2.02 20.11
C TYR A 118 7.26 1.69 18.86
N PHE A 119 8.33 2.44 18.57
CA PHE A 119 9.28 2.05 17.52
C PHE A 119 10.03 0.76 17.85
N VAL A 120 10.46 0.60 19.10
CA VAL A 120 11.13 -0.62 19.56
C VAL A 120 10.19 -1.81 19.45
N LEU A 121 8.95 -1.67 19.94
CA LEU A 121 7.92 -2.71 19.82
C LEU A 121 7.65 -3.08 18.35
N ALA A 122 7.42 -2.08 17.50
CA ALA A 122 7.20 -2.27 16.07
C ALA A 122 8.34 -3.04 15.40
N GLY A 123 9.58 -2.64 15.68
CA GLY A 123 10.77 -3.30 15.15
C GLY A 123 10.91 -4.75 15.63
N VAL A 124 10.71 -5.02 16.92
CA VAL A 124 10.80 -6.39 17.47
C VAL A 124 9.71 -7.30 16.89
N VAL A 125 8.47 -6.82 16.82
CA VAL A 125 7.35 -7.57 16.22
C VAL A 125 7.65 -7.84 14.74
N GLY A 126 8.17 -6.86 14.01
CA GLY A 126 8.50 -7.05 12.60
C GLY A 126 9.63 -8.06 12.37
N VAL A 127 10.74 -7.92 13.10
CA VAL A 127 11.89 -8.83 12.99
C VAL A 127 11.51 -10.26 13.33
N SER A 128 10.82 -10.46 14.45
CA SER A 128 10.39 -11.80 14.88
C SER A 128 9.45 -12.46 13.88
N SER A 129 8.50 -11.70 13.32
CA SER A 129 7.53 -12.19 12.34
C SER A 129 8.18 -12.61 11.02
N MET A 130 9.05 -11.78 10.46
CA MET A 130 9.73 -12.09 9.18
C MET A 130 10.74 -13.21 9.34
N LEU A 131 11.44 -13.27 10.48
CA LEU A 131 12.37 -14.36 10.77
C LEU A 131 11.62 -15.70 10.96
N MET A 132 10.47 -15.70 11.63
CA MET A 132 9.62 -16.89 11.77
C MET A 132 9.22 -17.45 10.41
N LEU A 133 8.80 -16.59 9.48
CA LEU A 133 8.35 -16.96 8.14
C LEU A 133 9.48 -17.51 7.27
N SER A 134 10.71 -17.01 7.47
CA SER A 134 11.90 -17.42 6.71
C SER A 134 12.51 -18.74 7.21
N LEU A 135 12.57 -18.93 8.54
CA LEU A 135 13.23 -20.10 9.13
C LEU A 135 12.43 -21.40 9.00
N HIS A 136 11.10 -21.32 8.91
CA HIS A 136 10.24 -22.48 8.84
C HIS A 136 9.70 -22.67 7.41
N ARG A 137 10.22 -23.68 6.70
CA ARG A 137 9.89 -23.94 5.28
C ARG A 137 8.56 -24.66 5.03
N GLY A 138 7.76 -24.90 6.08
CA GLY A 138 6.51 -25.65 6.00
C GLY A 138 5.38 -25.03 6.84
N LEU A 139 5.32 -23.70 6.96
CA LEU A 139 4.18 -23.05 7.61
C LEU A 139 2.90 -23.35 6.82
N GLY A 140 1.85 -23.76 7.53
CA GLY A 140 0.50 -23.68 6.99
C GLY A 140 0.06 -22.22 6.78
N ILE A 141 -1.08 -22.05 6.12
CA ILE A 141 -1.66 -20.75 5.78
C ILE A 141 -1.85 -19.86 7.02
N MET A 142 -2.40 -20.41 8.12
CA MET A 142 -2.71 -19.64 9.33
C MET A 142 -1.49 -19.00 10.00
N PRO A 143 -0.43 -19.73 10.36
CA PRO A 143 0.75 -19.12 10.97
C PRO A 143 1.48 -18.16 10.01
N ALA A 144 1.43 -18.39 8.69
CA ALA A 144 2.00 -17.47 7.71
C ALA A 144 1.19 -16.16 7.65
N LEU A 145 -0.14 -16.26 7.64
CA LEU A 145 -1.04 -15.10 7.69
C LEU A 145 -0.84 -14.30 8.98
N LEU A 146 -0.72 -14.97 10.13
CA LEU A 146 -0.44 -14.31 11.41
C LEU A 146 0.92 -13.60 11.40
N ALA A 147 1.96 -14.20 10.82
CA ALA A 147 3.28 -13.59 10.69
C ALA A 147 3.23 -12.32 9.81
N LEU A 148 2.59 -12.41 8.64
CA LEU A 148 2.45 -11.28 7.73
C LEU A 148 1.60 -10.16 8.36
N THR A 149 0.52 -10.51 9.05
CA THR A 149 -0.32 -9.55 9.78
C THR A 149 0.44 -8.89 10.93
N ALA A 150 1.27 -9.65 11.67
CA ALA A 150 2.09 -9.11 12.74
C ALA A 150 3.16 -8.14 12.23
N GLN A 151 3.84 -8.46 11.11
CA GLN A 151 4.74 -7.53 10.43
C GLN A 151 4.01 -6.27 9.99
N SER A 152 2.83 -6.41 9.39
CA SER A 152 1.99 -5.29 8.96
C SER A 152 1.56 -4.41 10.14
N ALA A 153 1.22 -5.01 11.28
CA ALA A 153 0.93 -4.28 12.52
C ALA A 153 2.15 -3.51 13.04
N GLY A 154 3.34 -4.12 13.01
CA GLY A 154 4.60 -3.43 13.33
C GLY A 154 4.82 -2.21 12.44
N ALA A 155 4.66 -2.36 11.12
CA ALA A 155 4.77 -1.27 10.16
C ALA A 155 3.74 -0.15 10.43
N ALA A 156 2.47 -0.50 10.69
CA ALA A 156 1.42 0.47 11.00
C ALA A 156 1.68 1.25 12.29
N ILE A 157 2.19 0.59 13.34
CA ILE A 157 2.57 1.25 14.60
C ILE A 157 3.73 2.22 14.37
N ALA A 158 4.77 1.81 13.63
CA ALA A 158 5.91 2.66 13.31
C ALA A 158 5.49 3.88 12.47
N ASP A 159 4.61 3.67 11.50
CA ASP A 159 4.05 4.71 10.64
C ASP A 159 3.29 5.78 11.45
N VAL A 160 2.35 5.35 12.28
CA VAL A 160 1.59 6.29 13.13
C VAL A 160 2.49 7.04 14.10
N THR A 161 3.54 6.39 14.60
CA THR A 161 4.50 7.01 15.51
C THR A 161 5.33 8.08 14.80
N VAL A 162 5.77 7.85 13.56
CA VAL A 162 6.51 8.85 12.78
C VAL A 162 5.60 9.97 12.28
N ASP A 163 4.37 9.68 11.88
CA ASP A 163 3.36 10.67 11.53
C ASP A 163 3.12 11.65 12.68
N ALA A 164 2.99 11.12 13.90
CA ALA A 164 2.81 11.94 15.09
C ALA A 164 4.04 12.85 15.35
N LEU A 165 5.25 12.38 15.06
CA LEU A 165 6.48 13.19 15.15
C LEU A 165 6.53 14.27 14.05
N VAL A 166 6.17 13.92 12.81
CA VAL A 166 6.09 14.86 11.68
C VAL A 166 5.06 15.95 11.98
N ALA A 167 3.89 15.59 12.51
CA ALA A 167 2.85 16.54 12.91
C ALA A 167 3.32 17.48 14.03
N GLN A 168 3.94 16.96 15.10
CA GLN A 168 4.48 17.76 16.20
C GLN A 168 5.57 18.73 15.72
N ASN A 169 6.47 18.27 14.87
CA ASN A 169 7.53 19.10 14.30
C ASN A 169 6.98 20.14 13.32
N SER A 170 5.92 19.82 12.57
CA SER A 170 5.26 20.75 11.67
C SER A 170 4.57 21.89 12.42
N ILE A 171 3.99 21.63 13.58
CA ILE A 171 3.41 22.65 14.46
C ILE A 171 4.51 23.54 15.05
N THR A 172 5.62 22.94 15.47
CA THR A 172 6.75 23.66 16.09
C THR A 172 7.54 24.48 15.06
N HIS A 173 7.60 24.01 13.82
CA HIS A 173 8.33 24.65 12.71
C HIS A 173 7.45 24.79 11.45
N PRO A 174 6.43 25.69 11.45
CA PRO A 174 5.49 25.83 10.33
C PRO A 174 6.13 26.05 8.95
N PRO A 175 7.21 26.85 8.79
CA PRO A 175 7.85 27.04 7.48
C PRO A 175 8.49 25.79 6.89
N LEU A 176 8.71 24.74 7.69
CA LEU A 176 9.32 23.47 7.27
C LEU A 176 8.28 22.35 7.08
N ALA A 177 6.99 22.59 7.33
CA ALA A 177 5.97 21.54 7.30
C ALA A 177 5.87 20.86 5.92
N SER A 178 5.88 21.64 4.83
CA SER A 178 5.89 21.11 3.47
C SER A 178 7.17 20.35 3.14
N ASP A 179 8.33 20.83 3.61
CA ASP A 179 9.62 20.13 3.45
C ASP A 179 9.62 18.78 4.19
N MET A 180 8.99 18.67 5.36
CA MET A 180 8.88 17.40 6.09
C MET A 180 8.01 16.38 5.34
N GLN A 181 6.89 16.82 4.76
CA GLN A 181 6.06 15.94 3.94
C GLN A 181 6.77 15.48 2.66
N SER A 182 7.48 16.39 2.00
CA SER A 182 8.31 16.05 0.85
C SER A 182 9.44 15.09 1.21
N LEU A 183 10.00 15.15 2.44
CA LEU A 183 10.98 14.17 2.92
C LEU A 183 10.36 12.77 3.04
N CYS A 184 9.15 12.67 3.58
CA CYS A 184 8.45 11.38 3.71
C CYS A 184 8.19 10.77 2.33
N GLY A 185 7.65 11.57 1.40
CA GLY A 185 7.41 11.14 0.02
C GLY A 185 8.69 10.75 -0.72
N PHE A 186 9.73 11.59 -0.66
CA PHE A 186 11.02 11.30 -1.30
C PHE A 186 11.65 10.02 -0.74
N SER A 187 11.62 9.84 0.59
CA SER A 187 12.16 8.65 1.24
C SER A 187 11.40 7.40 0.80
N SER A 188 10.06 7.45 0.79
CA SER A 188 9.21 6.33 0.36
C SER A 188 9.46 5.94 -1.10
N SER A 189 9.46 6.91 -2.03
CA SER A 189 9.71 6.64 -3.44
C SER A 189 11.12 6.10 -3.70
N LEU A 190 12.14 6.64 -3.02
CA LEU A 190 13.50 6.14 -3.15
C LEU A 190 13.64 4.71 -2.61
N GLY A 191 13.02 4.43 -1.45
CA GLY A 191 12.98 3.09 -0.89
C GLY A 191 12.26 2.09 -1.80
N ALA A 192 11.12 2.49 -2.37
CA ALA A 192 10.36 1.67 -3.31
C ALA A 192 11.18 1.38 -4.58
N LEU A 193 11.87 2.38 -5.13
CA LEU A 193 12.74 2.19 -6.29
C LEU A 193 13.83 1.14 -6.00
N VAL A 194 14.55 1.29 -4.89
CA VAL A 194 15.57 0.32 -4.47
C VAL A 194 14.96 -1.06 -4.26
N GLY A 195 13.83 -1.14 -3.55
CA GLY A 195 13.14 -2.38 -3.23
C GLY A 195 12.66 -3.13 -4.47
N PHE A 196 12.00 -2.46 -5.41
CA PHE A 196 11.50 -3.11 -6.62
C PHE A 196 12.64 -3.54 -7.56
N SER A 197 13.71 -2.73 -7.68
CA SER A 197 14.89 -3.08 -8.48
C SER A 197 15.56 -4.39 -8.03
N ILE A 198 15.54 -4.69 -6.72
CA ILE A 198 16.14 -5.93 -6.19
C ILE A 198 15.11 -7.05 -5.95
N SER A 199 13.83 -6.72 -5.81
CA SER A 199 12.76 -7.66 -5.40
C SER A 199 12.71 -8.93 -6.26
N GLY A 200 12.65 -8.80 -7.59
CA GLY A 200 12.56 -9.94 -8.50
C GLY A 200 13.82 -10.82 -8.48
N LEU A 201 15.01 -10.23 -8.32
CA LEU A 201 16.27 -10.97 -8.19
C LEU A 201 16.33 -11.73 -6.86
N LEU A 202 15.82 -11.13 -5.78
CA LEU A 202 15.75 -11.77 -4.46
C LEU A 202 14.80 -12.97 -4.47
N VAL A 203 13.61 -12.84 -5.07
CA VAL A 203 12.67 -13.96 -5.20
C VAL A 203 13.28 -15.07 -6.06
N HIS A 204 13.95 -14.72 -7.17
CA HIS A 204 14.52 -15.71 -8.06
C HIS A 204 15.68 -16.50 -7.44
N SER A 205 16.53 -15.83 -6.67
CA SER A 205 17.74 -16.43 -6.09
C SER A 205 17.51 -17.12 -4.74
N MET A 206 16.67 -16.55 -3.88
CA MET A 206 16.47 -17.02 -2.50
C MET A 206 15.08 -17.64 -2.26
N GLY A 207 14.19 -17.58 -3.25
CA GLY A 207 12.77 -17.91 -3.11
C GLY A 207 11.99 -16.81 -2.38
N SER A 208 10.66 -16.89 -2.48
CA SER A 208 9.74 -15.94 -1.83
C SER A 208 9.88 -15.89 -0.30
N GLN A 209 10.08 -17.04 0.36
CA GLN A 209 10.30 -17.10 1.81
C GLN A 209 11.63 -16.47 2.25
N GLY A 210 12.70 -16.64 1.46
CA GLY A 210 13.99 -16.01 1.72
C GLY A 210 13.92 -14.50 1.58
N ALA A 211 13.27 -14.03 0.50
CA ALA A 211 13.04 -12.61 0.25
C ALA A 211 12.20 -11.94 1.35
N LEU A 212 11.12 -12.60 1.83
CA LEU A 212 10.34 -12.13 2.97
C LEU A 212 11.16 -12.10 4.27
N GLY A 213 12.05 -13.07 4.48
CA GLY A 213 12.98 -13.06 5.61
C GLY A 213 13.92 -11.87 5.63
N LEU A 214 14.34 -11.40 4.45
CA LEU A 214 15.23 -10.24 4.30
C LEU A 214 14.55 -8.92 4.73
N LEU A 215 13.21 -8.90 4.80
CA LEU A 215 12.45 -7.77 5.36
C LEU A 215 12.68 -7.57 6.86
N SER A 216 13.34 -8.51 7.53
CA SER A 216 13.87 -8.29 8.88
C SER A 216 14.85 -7.10 8.92
N ILE A 217 15.58 -6.80 7.84
CA ILE A 217 16.54 -5.68 7.77
C ILE A 217 15.84 -4.32 7.91
N PRO A 218 14.82 -3.96 7.11
CA PRO A 218 13.99 -2.78 7.37
C PRO A 218 13.42 -2.71 8.79
N SER A 219 12.94 -3.83 9.34
CA SER A 219 12.40 -3.87 10.71
C SER A 219 13.49 -3.61 11.77
N ILE A 220 14.73 -4.08 11.55
CA ILE A 220 15.89 -3.74 12.39
C ILE A 220 16.20 -2.24 12.31
N LEU A 221 16.11 -1.62 11.13
CA LEU A 221 16.30 -0.17 11.00
C LEU A 221 15.26 0.63 11.78
N VAL A 222 14.00 0.19 11.80
CA VAL A 222 12.94 0.79 12.63
C VAL A 222 13.25 0.61 14.12
N LEU A 223 13.71 -0.58 14.54
CA LEU A 223 14.15 -0.84 15.91
C LEU A 223 15.29 0.11 16.33
N LEU A 224 16.31 0.25 15.49
CA LEU A 224 17.44 1.15 15.72
C LEU A 224 17.01 2.61 15.77
N ALA A 225 16.09 3.02 14.89
CA ALA A 225 15.51 4.37 14.94
C ALA A 225 14.82 4.63 16.28
N GLY A 226 14.09 3.65 16.84
CA GLY A 226 13.48 3.76 18.16
C GLY A 226 14.49 3.96 19.30
N ILE A 227 15.62 3.26 19.26
CA ILE A 227 16.69 3.38 20.26
C ILE A 227 17.40 4.74 20.16
N LEU A 228 17.67 5.20 18.93
CA LEU A 228 18.44 6.41 18.65
C LEU A 228 17.61 7.70 18.66
N LEU A 229 16.28 7.60 18.54
CA LEU A 229 15.37 8.75 18.48
C LEU A 229 15.57 9.61 19.73
N LYS A 230 15.96 10.87 19.63
CA LYS A 230 16.07 11.75 20.80
C LYS A 230 14.67 12.12 21.31
N GLU A 231 14.34 11.73 22.53
CA GLU A 231 13.06 12.06 23.18
C GLU A 231 13.30 12.46 24.64
N ASN A 232 12.57 13.47 25.11
CA ASN A 232 12.65 13.93 26.50
C ASN A 232 11.84 12.98 27.41
N HIS A 233 12.48 12.52 28.49
CA HIS A 233 11.85 11.63 29.46
C HIS A 233 10.81 12.38 30.30
N VAL A 234 9.61 11.80 30.42
CA VAL A 234 8.52 12.31 31.27
C VAL A 234 8.59 11.60 32.62
N ALA A 235 9.14 12.28 33.64
CA ALA A 235 9.46 11.69 34.94
C ALA A 235 8.24 11.38 35.83
N GLU A 236 7.12 12.10 35.66
CA GLU A 236 5.92 11.94 36.48
C GLU A 236 4.70 11.71 35.60
N PHE A 237 4.32 10.46 35.40
CA PHE A 237 3.09 10.10 34.71
C PHE A 237 2.18 9.26 35.62
N ASP A 238 1.03 9.83 35.97
CA ASP A 238 0.02 9.11 36.75
C ASP A 238 -0.73 8.10 35.87
N TYR A 239 -0.30 6.83 35.95
CA TYR A 239 -0.90 5.71 35.22
C TYR A 239 -2.36 5.45 35.64
N LYS A 240 -2.79 5.85 36.85
CA LYS A 240 -4.18 5.68 37.29
C LYS A 240 -5.16 6.56 36.49
N GLN A 241 -4.66 7.62 35.87
CA GLN A 241 -5.47 8.55 35.06
C GLN A 241 -5.46 8.22 33.56
N VAL A 242 -4.83 7.14 33.12
CA VAL A 242 -4.76 6.75 31.69
C VAL A 242 -6.15 6.64 31.09
N HIS A 243 -7.07 5.94 31.75
CA HIS A 243 -8.43 5.76 31.24
C HIS A 243 -9.15 7.11 31.04
N LYS A 244 -8.99 8.06 31.98
CA LYS A 244 -9.57 9.41 31.87
C LYS A 244 -8.94 10.20 30.72
N LYS A 245 -7.61 10.09 30.53
CA LYS A 245 -6.90 10.72 29.40
C LYS A 245 -7.34 10.12 28.06
N PHE A 246 -7.51 8.80 28.00
CA PHE A 246 -7.99 8.08 26.82
C PHE A 246 -9.41 8.50 26.44
N TYR A 247 -10.33 8.53 27.40
CA TYR A 247 -11.70 9.01 27.20
C TYR A 247 -11.71 10.47 26.72
N LYS A 248 -10.90 11.34 27.33
CA LYS A 248 -10.78 12.74 26.90
C LYS A 248 -10.28 12.85 25.46
N ALA A 249 -9.27 12.06 25.09
CA ALA A 249 -8.69 12.07 23.75
C ALA A 249 -9.67 11.50 22.69
N ILE A 250 -10.41 10.43 22.99
CA ILE A 250 -11.50 9.92 22.12
C ILE A 250 -12.57 10.98 21.93
N ARG A 251 -13.04 11.60 23.03
CA ARG A 251 -14.05 12.65 22.97
C ARG A 251 -13.57 13.84 22.12
N SER A 252 -12.31 14.24 22.29
CA SER A 252 -11.69 15.31 21.51
C SER A 252 -11.60 14.95 20.03
N MET A 253 -11.17 13.73 19.70
CA MET A 253 -11.12 13.23 18.33
C MET A 253 -12.52 13.22 17.69
N GLY A 254 -13.53 12.78 18.44
CA GLY A 254 -14.93 12.80 18.00
C GLY A 254 -15.47 14.21 17.76
N THR A 255 -15.04 15.21 18.53
CA THR A 255 -15.38 16.62 18.25
C THR A 255 -14.64 17.14 17.02
N THR A 256 -13.37 16.81 16.83
CA THR A 256 -12.58 17.22 15.66
C THR A 256 -13.13 16.64 14.36
N LEU A 257 -13.60 15.39 14.38
CA LEU A 257 -14.24 14.75 13.22
C LEU A 257 -15.55 15.43 12.80
N LYS A 258 -16.20 16.21 13.67
CA LYS A 258 -17.41 16.96 13.29
C LYS A 258 -17.10 18.24 12.53
N CYS A 259 -15.85 18.72 12.55
CA CYS A 259 -15.45 19.91 11.82
C CYS A 259 -15.52 19.67 10.30
N PRO A 260 -16.21 20.52 9.52
CA PRO A 260 -16.34 20.35 8.07
C PRO A 260 -15.01 20.38 7.32
N GLU A 261 -13.99 21.02 7.89
CA GLU A 261 -12.62 21.06 7.38
C GLU A 261 -11.94 19.69 7.46
N VAL A 262 -12.42 18.78 8.33
CA VAL A 262 -11.83 17.46 8.56
C VAL A 262 -12.64 16.37 7.85
N TRP A 263 -13.96 16.28 8.08
CA TRP A 263 -14.72 15.16 7.54
C TRP A 263 -14.93 15.26 6.02
N ARG A 264 -15.01 16.47 5.43
CA ARG A 264 -15.22 16.60 3.97
C ARG A 264 -14.04 16.03 3.18
N PRO A 265 -12.77 16.37 3.48
CA PRO A 265 -11.63 15.67 2.88
C PRO A 265 -11.62 14.16 3.15
N CYS A 266 -11.96 13.72 4.37
CA CYS A 266 -12.01 12.29 4.69
C CYS A 266 -13.03 11.54 3.82
N VAL A 267 -14.24 12.07 3.66
CA VAL A 267 -15.27 11.50 2.79
C VAL A 267 -14.83 11.52 1.34
N TYR A 268 -14.23 12.62 0.87
CA TYR A 268 -13.68 12.70 -0.47
C TYR A 268 -12.63 11.61 -0.73
N MET A 269 -11.65 11.45 0.18
CA MET A 269 -10.61 10.44 0.07
C MET A 269 -11.16 9.01 0.17
N PHE A 270 -12.16 8.79 1.03
CA PHE A 270 -12.83 7.49 1.15
C PHE A 270 -13.57 7.14 -0.14
N VAL A 271 -14.38 8.06 -0.67
CA VAL A 271 -15.11 7.85 -1.92
C VAL A 271 -14.13 7.67 -3.08
N SER A 272 -13.06 8.47 -3.17
CA SER A 272 -12.09 8.35 -4.26
C SER A 272 -11.33 7.01 -4.25
N HIS A 273 -10.99 6.46 -3.07
CA HIS A 273 -10.36 5.14 -2.97
C HIS A 273 -11.32 3.98 -3.21
N ASN A 274 -12.55 4.03 -2.68
CA ASN A 274 -13.50 2.92 -2.81
C ASN A 274 -14.08 2.80 -4.23
N LEU A 275 -14.17 3.93 -4.97
CA LEU A 275 -14.59 3.89 -6.36
C LEU A 275 -13.49 3.36 -7.30
N SER A 276 -12.24 3.35 -6.86
CA SER A 276 -11.15 2.71 -7.58
C SER A 276 -11.17 1.20 -7.30
N LEU A 277 -11.70 0.43 -8.25
CA LEU A 277 -11.66 -1.03 -8.17
C LEU A 277 -10.22 -1.52 -8.28
N ASP A 278 -9.75 -2.24 -7.25
CA ASP A 278 -8.42 -2.84 -7.25
C ASP A 278 -8.44 -4.21 -7.95
N ILE A 279 -7.78 -4.27 -9.10
CA ILE A 279 -7.58 -5.49 -9.88
C ILE A 279 -6.16 -6.05 -9.75
N GLN A 280 -5.28 -5.43 -8.96
CA GLN A 280 -3.85 -5.73 -8.95
C GLN A 280 -3.54 -7.18 -8.54
N GLY A 281 -4.28 -7.73 -7.57
CA GLY A 281 -4.11 -9.12 -7.14
C GLY A 281 -4.37 -10.14 -8.27
N GLY A 282 -5.46 -9.95 -9.03
CA GLY A 282 -5.75 -10.79 -10.19
C GLY A 282 -4.76 -10.57 -11.35
N MET A 283 -4.39 -9.30 -11.59
CA MET A 283 -3.40 -8.93 -12.61
C MET A 283 -2.04 -9.56 -12.35
N PHE A 284 -1.60 -9.66 -11.09
CA PHE A 284 -0.35 -10.34 -10.73
C PHE A 284 -0.34 -11.82 -11.13
N TYR A 285 -1.45 -12.54 -10.88
CA TYR A 285 -1.60 -13.94 -11.30
C TYR A 285 -1.63 -14.07 -12.82
N TRP A 286 -2.30 -13.13 -13.50
CA TRP A 286 -2.33 -13.11 -14.96
C TRP A 286 -0.95 -12.81 -15.58
N TYR A 287 -0.20 -11.82 -15.08
CA TYR A 287 1.14 -11.49 -15.58
C TYR A 287 2.11 -12.65 -15.52
N THR A 288 1.97 -13.49 -14.50
CA THR A 288 2.88 -14.59 -14.18
C THR A 288 2.40 -15.94 -14.74
N ASP A 289 1.26 -15.99 -15.43
CA ASP A 289 0.76 -17.21 -16.08
C ASP A 289 1.28 -17.28 -17.53
N HIS A 290 1.87 -18.42 -17.90
CA HIS A 290 2.39 -18.68 -19.24
C HIS A 290 1.31 -19.10 -20.25
N VAL A 291 0.14 -19.53 -19.79
CA VAL A 291 -0.94 -20.07 -20.64
C VAL A 291 -1.89 -18.97 -21.08
N VAL A 292 -2.41 -18.19 -20.13
CA VAL A 292 -3.42 -17.14 -20.38
C VAL A 292 -2.77 -15.75 -20.45
N GLY A 293 -1.63 -15.61 -19.78
CA GLY A 293 -0.92 -14.36 -19.60
C GLY A 293 0.32 -14.20 -20.48
N PRO A 294 1.07 -13.11 -20.28
CA PRO A 294 2.35 -12.90 -20.95
C PRO A 294 3.50 -13.74 -20.35
N GLY A 295 3.31 -14.44 -19.22
CA GLY A 295 4.34 -15.29 -18.62
C GLY A 295 5.61 -14.55 -18.20
N PHE A 296 5.47 -13.35 -17.62
CA PHE A 296 6.60 -12.52 -17.22
C PHE A 296 7.43 -13.18 -16.13
N SER A 297 8.76 -13.07 -16.27
CA SER A 297 9.70 -13.52 -15.25
C SER A 297 9.65 -12.63 -14.01
N GLU A 298 10.07 -13.19 -12.88
CA GLU A 298 10.09 -12.49 -11.59
C GLU A 298 10.92 -11.19 -11.64
N GLY A 299 12.09 -11.25 -12.31
CA GLY A 299 12.95 -10.09 -12.55
C GLY A 299 12.28 -9.01 -13.40
N PHE A 300 11.51 -9.40 -14.42
CA PHE A 300 10.81 -8.45 -15.28
C PHE A 300 9.67 -7.73 -14.55
N ILE A 301 8.93 -8.44 -13.70
CA ILE A 301 7.89 -7.83 -12.85
C ILE A 301 8.49 -6.81 -11.88
N GLY A 302 9.63 -7.15 -11.25
CA GLY A 302 10.38 -6.20 -10.42
C GLY A 302 10.80 -4.94 -11.20
N LEU A 303 11.24 -5.10 -12.45
CA LEU A 303 11.60 -3.98 -13.32
C LEU A 303 10.40 -3.08 -13.64
N ILE A 304 9.24 -3.65 -13.99
CA ILE A 304 8.02 -2.87 -14.26
C ILE A 304 7.64 -2.00 -13.05
N PHE A 305 7.63 -2.58 -11.85
CA PHE A 305 7.31 -1.82 -10.64
C PHE A 305 8.39 -0.80 -10.26
N ALA A 306 9.65 -1.06 -10.59
CA ALA A 306 10.73 -0.09 -10.43
C ALA A 306 10.53 1.15 -11.33
N ILE A 307 10.06 0.96 -12.57
CA ILE A 307 9.69 2.08 -13.46
C ILE A 307 8.54 2.90 -12.83
N GLY A 308 7.54 2.23 -12.26
CA GLY A 308 6.47 2.91 -11.51
C GLY A 308 7.00 3.75 -10.34
N SER A 309 7.97 3.21 -9.59
CA SER A 309 8.62 3.93 -8.47
C SER A 309 9.48 5.10 -8.92
N PHE A 310 10.13 4.98 -10.08
CA PHE A 310 10.82 6.12 -10.70
C PHE A 310 9.84 7.23 -11.09
N GLY A 311 8.68 6.86 -11.65
CA GLY A 311 7.59 7.80 -11.92
C GLY A 311 7.08 8.50 -10.66
N SER A 312 6.90 7.75 -9.56
CA SER A 312 6.56 8.31 -8.24
C SER A 312 7.61 9.31 -7.75
N LEU A 313 8.90 8.99 -7.86
CA LEU A 313 9.99 9.88 -7.48
C LEU A 313 9.98 11.18 -8.30
N LEU A 314 9.76 11.08 -9.61
CA LEU A 314 9.62 12.25 -10.48
C LEU A 314 8.40 13.09 -10.09
N GLY A 315 7.30 12.46 -9.70
CA GLY A 315 6.11 13.13 -9.17
C GLY A 315 6.40 13.94 -7.91
N VAL A 316 7.17 13.40 -6.96
CA VAL A 316 7.60 14.12 -5.76
C VAL A 316 8.49 15.31 -6.11
N LEU A 317 9.43 15.15 -7.05
CA LEU A 317 10.30 16.23 -7.51
C LEU A 317 9.51 17.33 -8.24
N LEU A 318 8.52 16.96 -9.05
CA LEU A 318 7.61 17.88 -9.71
C LEU A 318 6.77 18.65 -8.68
N TYR A 319 6.27 17.96 -7.65
CA TYR A 319 5.54 18.59 -6.56
C TYR A 319 6.40 19.63 -5.83
N GLN A 320 7.62 19.26 -5.43
CA GLN A 320 8.53 20.15 -4.68
C GLN A 320 9.00 21.35 -5.51
N SER A 321 9.20 21.18 -6.83
CA SER A 321 9.73 22.22 -7.72
C SER A 321 8.67 23.18 -8.24
N ALA A 322 7.47 22.69 -8.57
CA ALA A 322 6.46 23.47 -9.28
C ALA A 322 5.09 23.51 -8.59
N LEU A 323 4.65 22.45 -7.90
CA LEU A 323 3.26 22.35 -7.42
C LEU A 323 3.05 22.71 -5.95
N LYS A 324 4.12 22.82 -5.15
CA LYS A 324 4.02 23.10 -3.70
C LYS A 324 3.29 24.41 -3.35
N ASP A 325 3.29 25.38 -4.26
CA ASP A 325 2.69 26.70 -4.06
C ASP A 325 1.26 26.79 -4.65
N TYR A 326 0.78 25.73 -5.31
CA TYR A 326 -0.56 25.66 -5.89
C TYR A 326 -1.62 25.22 -4.87
N SER A 327 -2.89 25.56 -5.15
CA SER A 327 -4.00 25.12 -4.30
C SER A 327 -4.18 23.59 -4.35
N PHE A 328 -4.31 22.97 -3.17
CA PHE A 328 -4.52 21.52 -3.02
C PHE A 328 -5.72 20.99 -3.82
N ARG A 329 -6.80 21.78 -3.94
CA ARG A 329 -8.01 21.37 -4.69
C ARG A 329 -7.72 21.12 -6.16
N SER A 330 -6.93 21.99 -6.80
CA SER A 330 -6.55 21.84 -8.21
C SER A 330 -5.63 20.62 -8.39
N ILE A 331 -4.67 20.46 -7.49
CA ILE A 331 -3.73 19.33 -7.52
C ILE A 331 -4.48 18.00 -7.38
N LEU A 332 -5.44 17.90 -6.46
CA LEU A 332 -6.25 16.70 -6.27
C LEU A 332 -7.15 16.40 -7.48
N LEU A 333 -7.80 17.42 -8.06
CA LEU A 333 -8.65 17.26 -9.23
C LEU A 333 -7.85 16.72 -10.42
N TRP A 334 -6.76 17.38 -10.80
CA TRP A 334 -5.94 16.98 -11.93
C TRP A 334 -5.20 15.66 -11.68
N GLY A 335 -4.78 15.42 -10.43
CA GLY A 335 -4.21 14.14 -10.01
C GLY A 335 -5.19 12.98 -10.21
N GLN A 336 -6.46 13.16 -9.83
CA GLN A 336 -7.49 12.14 -10.03
C GLN A 336 -7.80 11.91 -11.51
N VAL A 337 -7.91 12.98 -12.31
CA VAL A 337 -8.13 12.88 -13.76
C VAL A 337 -6.99 12.11 -14.42
N LEU A 338 -5.74 12.46 -14.12
CA LEU A 338 -4.57 11.79 -14.68
C LEU A 338 -4.49 10.32 -14.24
N SER A 339 -4.79 10.03 -12.96
CA SER A 339 -4.81 8.66 -12.43
C SER A 339 -5.91 7.81 -13.09
N SER A 340 -7.09 8.39 -13.32
CA SER A 340 -8.18 7.70 -14.01
C SER A 340 -7.84 7.38 -15.47
N LEU A 341 -7.19 8.31 -16.18
CA LEU A 341 -6.75 8.11 -17.55
C LEU A 341 -5.65 7.04 -17.64
N ALA A 342 -4.71 7.05 -16.69
CA ALA A 342 -3.67 6.03 -16.59
C ALA A 342 -4.26 4.65 -16.30
N GLY A 343 -5.26 4.54 -15.40
CA GLY A 343 -5.92 3.28 -15.09
C GLY A 343 -6.68 2.66 -16.28
N MET A 344 -7.12 3.46 -17.27
CA MET A 344 -7.71 2.93 -18.50
C MET A 344 -6.69 2.14 -19.36
N LEU A 345 -5.39 2.35 -19.17
CA LEU A 345 -4.35 1.60 -19.87
C LEU A 345 -4.31 0.13 -19.43
N ASP A 346 -4.68 -0.18 -18.18
CA ASP A 346 -4.79 -1.57 -17.71
C ASP A 346 -5.90 -2.30 -18.46
N LEU A 347 -7.01 -1.63 -18.75
CA LEU A 347 -8.09 -2.19 -19.57
C LEU A 347 -7.60 -2.49 -20.98
N VAL A 348 -6.87 -1.56 -21.60
CA VAL A 348 -6.26 -1.72 -22.93
C VAL A 348 -5.28 -2.90 -22.97
N LEU A 349 -4.52 -3.11 -21.90
CA LEU A 349 -3.58 -4.23 -21.76
C LEU A 349 -4.32 -5.58 -21.66
N VAL A 350 -5.35 -5.65 -20.81
CA VAL A 350 -6.12 -6.89 -20.58
C VAL A 350 -6.97 -7.27 -21.79
N THR A 351 -7.63 -6.29 -22.43
CA THR A 351 -8.44 -6.55 -23.63
C THR A 351 -7.60 -6.82 -24.88
N ARG A 352 -6.26 -6.76 -24.77
CA ARG A 352 -5.34 -7.00 -25.89
C ARG A 352 -5.67 -6.10 -27.10
N LEU A 353 -6.14 -4.87 -26.86
CA LEU A 353 -6.44 -3.89 -27.92
C LEU A 353 -5.18 -3.42 -28.66
N VAL A 354 -4.01 -3.49 -28.02
CA VAL A 354 -2.70 -3.13 -28.63
C VAL A 354 -2.21 -4.18 -29.64
N PRO A 355 -2.33 -5.50 -29.41
CA PRO A 355 -2.11 -6.50 -30.46
C PRO A 355 -2.87 -6.22 -31.76
N LEU A 356 -4.09 -5.67 -31.70
CA LEU A 356 -4.87 -5.32 -32.90
C LEU A 356 -4.30 -4.11 -33.64
N THR A 357 -3.88 -3.05 -32.95
CA THR A 357 -3.26 -1.87 -33.61
C THR A 357 -1.86 -2.16 -34.14
N LEU A 358 -1.10 -3.06 -33.50
CA LEU A 358 0.18 -3.56 -34.02
C LEU A 358 0.01 -4.64 -35.11
N LEU A 359 -1.08 -5.43 -35.12
CA LEU A 359 -1.38 -6.35 -36.23
C LEU A 359 -1.60 -5.60 -37.55
N PHE A 360 -2.08 -4.36 -37.49
CA PHE A 360 -2.23 -3.47 -38.65
C PHE A 360 -0.96 -2.69 -39.02
N LEU A 361 0.13 -2.81 -38.23
CA LEU A 361 1.39 -2.07 -38.42
C LEU A 361 2.62 -2.97 -38.58
N VAL A 362 2.49 -4.28 -38.36
CA VAL A 362 3.50 -5.27 -38.76
C VAL A 362 3.14 -5.71 -40.18
N PRO A 363 3.99 -5.45 -41.19
CA PRO A 363 3.82 -6.10 -42.49
C PRO A 363 3.88 -7.60 -42.23
N GLN A 364 2.87 -8.34 -42.68
CA GLN A 364 2.95 -9.79 -42.71
C GLN A 364 4.20 -10.17 -43.50
N SER A 365 5.26 -10.58 -42.79
CA SER A 365 6.38 -11.24 -43.43
C SER A 365 5.87 -12.62 -43.83
N ASP A 366 5.45 -12.73 -45.10
CA ASP A 366 5.10 -13.98 -45.75
C ASP A 366 6.16 -15.04 -45.44
N GLN A 367 5.76 -16.12 -44.77
CA GLN A 367 6.60 -17.30 -44.54
C GLN A 367 6.73 -18.19 -45.79
N ASN A 368 6.36 -17.70 -46.98
CA ASN A 368 6.33 -18.48 -48.21
C ASN A 368 7.23 -17.93 -49.34
N SER A 369 8.20 -17.07 -49.02
CA SER A 369 9.12 -16.47 -50.00
C SER A 369 10.59 -16.72 -49.65
N THR A 370 10.94 -17.98 -49.42
CA THR A 370 12.31 -18.49 -49.59
C THR A 370 12.30 -19.79 -50.38
N LEU A 371 11.89 -19.68 -51.65
CA LEU A 371 12.30 -20.62 -52.70
C LEU A 371 13.82 -20.47 -52.91
N LEU A 372 14.59 -21.46 -52.46
CA LEU A 372 15.87 -21.79 -53.06
C LEU A 372 15.89 -23.31 -53.36
N PRO A 373 16.43 -23.70 -54.52
CA PRO A 373 16.04 -24.91 -55.24
C PRO A 373 16.60 -26.20 -54.65
N ALA A 374 15.81 -27.27 -54.85
CA ALA A 374 16.16 -28.65 -54.60
C ALA A 374 17.22 -29.15 -55.60
N GLU A 375 18.46 -28.68 -55.49
CA GLU A 375 19.66 -29.33 -56.06
C GLU A 375 20.89 -28.82 -55.30
N MET A 376 21.13 -29.34 -54.09
CA MET A 376 22.45 -29.40 -53.46
C MET A 376 22.26 -30.07 -52.10
N LEU A 377 22.30 -31.41 -52.08
CA LEU A 377 22.83 -32.25 -50.99
C LEU A 377 22.43 -33.72 -51.28
N GLU A 378 22.99 -34.26 -52.37
CA GLU A 378 23.39 -35.68 -52.34
C GLU A 378 24.79 -35.73 -51.75
N CYS A 379 24.91 -36.31 -50.55
CA CYS A 379 26.06 -37.14 -50.22
C CYS A 379 25.65 -38.10 -49.10
N ASP A 380 25.62 -39.38 -49.47
CA ASP A 380 25.45 -40.54 -48.60
C ASP A 380 26.32 -40.47 -47.34
N THR A 381 25.79 -40.90 -46.19
CA THR A 381 26.14 -42.21 -45.59
C THR A 381 25.57 -42.36 -44.17
N THR A 382 24.73 -43.38 -44.03
CA THR A 382 24.64 -44.37 -42.93
C THR A 382 24.65 -43.98 -41.44
N GLU A 383 23.61 -44.50 -40.79
CA GLU A 383 23.58 -45.29 -39.54
C GLU A 383 23.05 -44.68 -38.22
N ALA A 384 22.19 -45.52 -37.61
CA ALA A 384 21.85 -45.68 -36.19
C ALA A 384 20.83 -44.70 -35.55
N VAL A 385 19.88 -45.08 -34.69
CA VAL A 385 19.27 -46.33 -34.16
C VAL A 385 18.26 -45.87 -33.09
N ARG A 386 17.03 -46.46 -33.08
CA ARG A 386 16.06 -46.61 -31.95
C ARG A 386 15.58 -45.36 -31.18
N ALA A 387 14.40 -45.29 -30.55
CA ALA A 387 13.16 -46.04 -30.50
C ALA A 387 12.21 -45.25 -29.56
N GLY A 388 10.89 -45.37 -29.74
CA GLY A 388 9.93 -45.28 -28.64
C GLY A 388 9.16 -43.95 -28.49
N SER A 389 8.07 -43.81 -29.23
CA SER A 389 6.99 -42.85 -28.95
C SER A 389 5.83 -43.62 -28.31
N VAL A 390 5.40 -43.21 -27.11
CA VAL A 390 4.13 -43.65 -26.49
C VAL A 390 3.17 -42.46 -26.51
N GLU A 391 2.00 -42.68 -27.11
CA GLU A 391 0.87 -41.76 -27.20
C GLU A 391 0.28 -41.40 -25.83
N PHE A 392 -0.27 -40.18 -25.74
CA PHE A 392 -1.49 -39.95 -24.97
C PHE A 392 -2.34 -38.89 -25.67
N SER A 393 -3.40 -39.35 -26.33
CA SER A 393 -4.42 -38.55 -27.01
C SER A 393 -5.58 -38.32 -26.03
N VAL A 394 -5.93 -37.07 -25.74
CA VAL A 394 -7.20 -36.72 -25.08
C VAL A 394 -8.01 -35.85 -26.03
N LEU A 395 -9.08 -36.44 -26.55
CA LEU A 395 -10.13 -35.78 -27.33
C LEU A 395 -11.00 -34.93 -26.38
N VAL A 396 -11.11 -33.64 -26.69
CA VAL A 396 -12.19 -32.77 -26.19
C VAL A 396 -13.24 -32.69 -27.30
N GLN A 397 -14.45 -33.10 -26.99
CA GLN A 397 -15.62 -32.91 -27.85
C GLN A 397 -16.51 -31.83 -27.21
N GLU A 398 -16.71 -30.74 -27.94
CA GLU A 398 -17.77 -29.76 -27.70
C GLU A 398 -19.14 -30.41 -27.97
N ASP A 399 -20.15 -30.08 -27.16
CA ASP A 399 -21.37 -29.47 -27.70
C ASP A 399 -22.28 -28.88 -26.60
N SER A 400 -22.88 -27.76 -26.97
CA SER A 400 -23.82 -26.94 -26.21
C SER A 400 -25.26 -27.43 -26.34
N GLY A 401 -26.15 -27.01 -25.43
CA GLY A 401 -27.55 -26.72 -25.79
C GLY A 401 -28.67 -27.30 -24.91
N CYS A 402 -29.34 -26.39 -24.20
CA CYS A 402 -30.57 -26.45 -23.42
C CYS A 402 -31.74 -27.32 -23.93
N ILE A 403 -32.60 -27.81 -23.02
CA ILE A 403 -34.07 -27.60 -22.94
C ILE A 403 -34.66 -28.38 -21.73
N SER A 404 -35.61 -27.75 -21.01
CA SER A 404 -36.50 -28.31 -19.96
C SER A 404 -37.94 -28.36 -20.50
N PRO A 405 -39.02 -28.79 -19.81
CA PRO A 405 -39.22 -29.73 -18.69
C PRO A 405 -40.39 -30.74 -18.98
N ASN A 406 -40.65 -31.75 -18.11
CA ASN A 406 -42.03 -32.13 -17.72
C ASN A 406 -42.16 -33.23 -16.64
N MET A 407 -43.31 -33.14 -15.97
CA MET A 407 -43.82 -33.79 -14.74
C MET A 407 -44.16 -35.29 -14.80
N VAL A 408 -44.40 -35.86 -13.61
CA VAL A 408 -45.51 -36.75 -13.13
C VAL A 408 -44.93 -37.79 -12.15
N ALA A 409 -45.18 -37.67 -10.83
CA ALA A 409 -46.13 -38.44 -9.98
C ALA A 409 -45.88 -39.98 -10.00
N GLU A 410 -45.92 -40.76 -8.92
CA GLU A 410 -46.72 -40.70 -7.68
C GLU A 410 -46.22 -41.80 -6.69
N ASP A 411 -46.62 -41.68 -5.42
CA ASP A 411 -46.84 -42.76 -4.42
C ASP A 411 -45.62 -43.42 -3.75
N GLY A 412 -45.55 -43.67 -2.43
CA GLY A 412 -46.48 -43.53 -1.32
C GLY A 412 -45.97 -44.37 -0.13
N ARG A 413 -46.49 -44.09 1.06
CA ARG A 413 -46.51 -44.93 2.28
C ARG A 413 -45.47 -44.68 3.41
N THR A 414 -45.88 -43.76 4.29
CA THR A 414 -46.08 -43.94 5.76
C THR A 414 -45.40 -45.11 6.49
N LYS A 415 -44.71 -44.77 7.60
CA LYS A 415 -45.02 -45.31 8.94
C LYS A 415 -44.56 -44.35 10.05
N MET A 416 -45.40 -44.34 11.09
CA MET A 416 -45.54 -43.44 12.23
C MET A 416 -45.11 -44.16 13.52
N LEU A 417 -45.08 -43.41 14.63
CA LEU A 417 -44.97 -43.79 16.07
C LEU A 417 -43.54 -43.64 16.63
N ASP A 418 -43.29 -42.97 17.77
CA ASP A 418 -44.15 -42.20 18.67
C ASP A 418 -43.30 -41.42 19.70
N ALA A 419 -43.89 -40.34 20.24
CA ALA A 419 -43.84 -39.73 21.59
C ALA A 419 -42.49 -39.63 22.35
N GLU A 420 -42.14 -38.49 22.97
CA GLU A 420 -42.75 -37.88 24.20
C GLU A 420 -42.07 -36.48 24.36
N ILE A 421 -42.73 -35.31 24.25
CA ILE A 421 -43.68 -34.57 25.12
C ILE A 421 -43.05 -33.88 26.37
N ASP A 422 -43.52 -32.63 26.54
CA ASP A 422 -43.44 -31.65 27.64
C ASP A 422 -42.27 -30.64 27.68
N ASP A 423 -42.48 -29.34 27.86
CA ASP A 423 -43.64 -28.44 27.70
C ASP A 423 -43.16 -26.98 27.93
N VAL A 424 -43.75 -26.03 27.18
CA VAL A 424 -44.34 -24.73 27.60
C VAL A 424 -43.53 -23.85 28.60
N GLU A 425 -43.20 -22.58 28.34
CA GLU A 425 -44.16 -21.46 28.29
C GLU A 425 -43.51 -20.17 27.74
N SER A 426 -44.27 -19.42 26.95
CA SER A 426 -44.02 -18.03 26.55
C SER A 426 -45.34 -17.26 26.66
N ILE A 427 -45.27 -15.91 26.56
CA ILE A 427 -46.35 -14.89 26.35
C ILE A 427 -46.62 -14.04 27.63
N PRO A 428 -47.04 -12.74 27.57
CA PRO A 428 -47.46 -11.93 26.40
C PRO A 428 -46.83 -10.54 26.19
N LEU A 429 -47.03 -10.07 24.95
CA LEU A 429 -47.18 -8.67 24.54
C LEU A 429 -48.49 -8.06 25.06
N VAL A 430 -48.46 -6.81 25.55
CA VAL A 430 -49.61 -5.89 25.56
C VAL A 430 -49.18 -4.50 25.10
N SER A 431 -50.03 -3.93 24.25
CA SER A 431 -49.94 -2.62 23.59
C SER A 431 -50.63 -1.50 24.39
N LYS A 432 -50.39 -0.25 23.97
CA LYS A 432 -51.08 1.04 24.22
C LYS A 432 -50.57 1.97 25.33
N SER A 433 -50.06 3.15 24.90
CA SER A 433 -50.58 4.51 25.22
C SER A 433 -49.79 5.51 24.36
N GLN A 434 -50.30 6.19 23.33
CA GLN A 434 -51.18 7.38 23.32
C GLN A 434 -50.81 8.52 24.29
N THR A 435 -50.24 9.58 23.70
CA THR A 435 -50.61 11.03 23.74
C THR A 435 -50.61 11.87 25.03
N ILE A 436 -49.87 13.00 24.94
CA ILE A 436 -50.28 14.42 25.17
C ILE A 436 -50.20 15.03 26.60
N ASP A 437 -49.64 16.25 26.61
CA ASP A 437 -49.67 17.38 27.56
C ASP A 437 -49.09 17.28 28.99
N SER A 438 -47.95 17.95 29.21
CA SER A 438 -47.82 19.22 29.96
C SER A 438 -46.35 19.63 30.12
#